data_AF-A0A4U9CWZ0-F1
#
_entry.id   AF-A0A4U9CWZ0-F1
#
_cell.length_a   1.000
_cell.length_b   1.000
_cell.length_c   1.000
_cell.angle_alpha   90.00
_cell.angle_beta   90.00
_cell.angle_gamma   90.00
#
_symmetry.space_group_name_H-M   'P 1'
#
loop_
_entity.id
_entity.type
_entity.pdbx_description
1 polymer ?
#
loop_
_entity_poly.entity_id
_entity_poly.type
_entity_poly.pdbx_seq_one_letter_code
_entity_poly.pdbx_strand_id
1 'polypeptide(L)'
;MPSAGVSWETDDNGFVVTARGKETTASYRYDDEGYPLGKTTTAKDERFTVVSTPAADPRKKLDYTAVSTFNDRELGSVRQTCDYDSHDNPVKCELQVIDESVQPPLTRHYTIKNSIEYY
;
A
#
# COMPACT_ATOMS: atom_id res chain seq x y z
N MET A 1 29.87 10.42 -4.97
CA MET A 1 29.17 9.16 -5.29
C MET A 1 28.25 9.45 -6.46
N PRO A 2 28.22 8.67 -7.55
CA PRO A 2 27.35 8.97 -8.67
C PRO A 2 25.90 8.86 -8.18
N SER A 3 25.10 9.91 -8.34
CA SER A 3 23.67 9.84 -8.05
C SER A 3 23.08 8.80 -9.00
N ALA A 4 22.64 7.65 -8.48
CA ALA A 4 21.62 6.87 -9.15
C ALA A 4 20.54 7.89 -9.53
N GLY A 5 20.23 8.04 -10.82
CA GLY A 5 19.47 9.17 -11.40
C GLY A 5 18.00 9.24 -10.97
N VAL A 6 17.78 9.23 -9.67
CA VAL A 6 16.53 9.29 -8.94
C VAL A 6 16.68 10.43 -7.94
N SER A 7 15.86 11.45 -8.09
CA SER A 7 15.68 12.49 -7.08
C SER A 7 14.41 12.22 -6.29
N TRP A 8 14.36 12.70 -5.06
CA TRP A 8 13.16 12.60 -4.24
C TRP A 8 12.92 13.87 -3.43
N GLU A 9 11.66 14.07 -3.08
CA GLU A 9 11.18 15.13 -2.21
C GLU A 9 10.55 14.50 -0.97
N THR A 10 10.79 15.12 0.18
CA THR A 10 10.15 14.74 1.43
C THR A 10 9.16 15.81 1.89
N ASP A 11 8.13 15.42 2.64
CA ASP A 11 7.33 16.37 3.41
C ASP A 11 8.05 16.86 4.68
N ASP A 12 7.37 17.67 5.49
CA ASP A 12 7.90 18.22 6.74
C ASP A 12 8.14 17.15 7.82
N ASN A 13 7.51 15.98 7.69
CA ASN A 13 7.73 14.82 8.55
C ASN A 13 8.91 13.96 8.08
N GLY A 14 9.54 14.31 6.96
CA GLY A 14 10.66 13.59 6.37
C GLY A 14 10.26 12.37 5.53
N PHE A 15 8.96 12.18 5.23
CA PHE A 15 8.49 11.08 4.39
C PHE A 15 8.66 11.40 2.92
N VAL A 16 9.14 10.45 2.13
CA VAL A 16 9.29 10.63 0.68
C VAL A 16 7.92 10.72 0.02
N VAL A 17 7.53 11.91 -0.43
CA VAL A 17 6.23 12.15 -1.08
C VAL A 17 6.29 12.13 -2.59
N THR A 18 7.47 12.39 -3.17
CA THR A 18 7.70 12.27 -4.61
C THR A 18 9.07 11.69 -4.90
N ALA A 19 9.15 10.74 -5.83
CA ALA A 19 10.40 10.24 -6.39
C ALA A 19 10.36 10.37 -7.92
N ARG A 20 11.41 10.91 -8.52
CA ARG A 20 11.52 11.12 -9.98
C ARG A 20 12.75 10.41 -10.50
N GLY A 21 12.53 9.44 -11.38
CA GLY A 21 13.56 8.82 -12.20
C GLY A 21 13.59 9.43 -13.61
N LYS A 22 14.36 8.81 -14.51
CA LYS A 22 14.50 9.27 -15.90
C LYS A 22 13.18 9.29 -16.68
N GLU A 23 12.33 8.29 -16.49
CA GLU A 23 11.08 8.09 -17.25
C GLU A 23 9.85 7.89 -16.36
N THR A 24 10.06 7.92 -15.04
CA THR A 24 9.05 7.54 -14.06
C THR A 24 8.96 8.60 -12.97
N THR A 25 7.74 8.91 -12.54
CA THR A 25 7.48 9.70 -11.34
C THR A 25 6.56 8.89 -10.45
N ALA A 26 6.90 8.77 -9.17
CA ALA A 26 6.04 8.19 -8.15
C ALA A 26 5.69 9.27 -7.13
N SER A 27 4.40 9.41 -6.81
CA SER A 27 3.93 10.18 -5.66
C SER A 27 3.35 9.24 -4.61
N TYR A 28 3.58 9.55 -3.35
CA TYR A 28 3.20 8.75 -2.19
C TYR A 28 2.31 9.59 -1.28
N ARG A 29 1.38 8.92 -0.59
CA ARG A 29 0.52 9.54 0.43
C ARG A 29 0.61 8.72 1.70
N TYR A 30 0.65 9.41 2.83
CA TYR A 30 0.74 8.81 4.15
C TYR A 30 -0.30 9.44 5.08
N ASP A 31 -0.60 8.77 6.19
CA ASP A 31 -1.20 9.44 7.35
C ASP A 31 -0.12 10.13 8.20
N ASP A 32 -0.53 10.77 9.29
CA ASP A 32 0.35 11.55 10.17
C ASP A 32 1.43 10.71 10.87
N GLU A 33 1.29 9.38 10.90
CA GLU A 33 2.27 8.45 11.50
C GLU A 33 3.12 7.74 10.43
N GLY A 34 2.97 8.09 9.16
CA GLY A 34 3.73 7.52 8.06
C GLY A 34 3.15 6.21 7.50
N TYR A 35 1.92 5.84 7.84
CA TYR A 35 1.26 4.68 7.24
C TYR A 35 0.88 5.00 5.78
N PRO A 36 1.20 4.12 4.81
CA PRO A 36 0.95 4.38 3.40
C PRO A 36 -0.54 4.35 3.04
N LEU A 37 -1.08 5.48 2.61
CA LEU A 37 -2.45 5.65 2.11
C LEU A 37 -2.55 5.51 0.58
N GLY A 38 -1.41 5.53 -0.11
CA GLY A 38 -1.40 5.22 -1.52
C GLY A 38 -0.14 5.64 -2.24
N LYS A 39 -0.09 5.24 -3.51
CA LYS A 39 1.00 5.52 -4.42
C LYS A 39 0.43 5.74 -5.81
N THR A 40 0.86 6.78 -6.51
CA THR A 40 0.61 6.93 -7.94
C THR A 40 1.96 6.88 -8.65
N THR A 41 2.10 6.01 -9.63
CA THR A 41 3.28 5.96 -10.51
C THR A 41 2.83 6.34 -11.92
N THR A 42 3.53 7.29 -12.52
CA THR A 42 3.36 7.67 -13.91
C THR A 42 4.64 7.35 -14.67
N ALA A 43 4.50 6.70 -15.81
CA ALA A 43 5.58 6.40 -16.73
C ALA A 43 5.09 6.64 -18.16
N LYS A 44 5.74 7.56 -18.89
CA LYS A 44 5.21 8.05 -20.18
C LYS A 44 3.76 8.53 -20.01
N ASP A 45 2.80 7.92 -20.72
CA ASP A 45 1.37 8.23 -20.65
C ASP A 45 0.58 7.21 -19.81
N GLU A 46 1.26 6.30 -19.11
CA GLU A 46 0.63 5.28 -18.27
C GLU A 46 0.63 5.72 -16.80
N ARG A 47 -0.48 5.43 -16.11
CA ARG A 47 -0.67 5.77 -14.69
C ARG A 47 -1.14 4.53 -13.93
N PHE A 48 -0.35 4.10 -12.96
CA PHE A 48 -0.72 3.10 -11.97
C PHE A 48 -0.99 3.76 -10.62
N THR A 49 -2.14 3.50 -10.00
CA THR A 49 -2.47 4.05 -8.68
C THR A 49 -2.87 2.93 -7.73
N VAL A 50 -2.37 3.01 -6.50
CA VAL A 50 -2.86 2.24 -5.35
C VAL A 50 -3.43 3.24 -4.35
N VAL A 51 -4.64 2.98 -3.88
CA VAL A 51 -5.27 3.73 -2.78
C VAL A 51 -5.59 2.74 -1.67
N SER A 52 -5.10 3.01 -0.46
CA SER A 52 -5.34 2.22 0.73
C SER A 52 -6.22 2.99 1.71
N THR A 53 -7.21 2.31 2.29
CA THR A 53 -8.09 2.83 3.34
C THR A 53 -7.92 1.95 4.58
N PRO A 54 -7.16 2.40 5.60
CA PRO A 54 -7.04 1.68 6.86
C PRO A 54 -8.35 1.76 7.66
N ALA A 55 -8.48 0.90 8.66
CA ALA A 55 -9.59 0.95 9.61
C ALA A 55 -9.60 2.27 10.39
N ALA A 56 -10.78 2.67 10.85
CA ALA A 56 -10.96 3.89 11.63
C ALA A 56 -10.31 3.82 13.03
N ASP A 57 -10.13 2.62 13.59
CA ASP A 57 -9.35 2.44 14.81
C ASP A 57 -7.86 2.53 14.46
N PRO A 58 -7.13 3.58 14.91
CA PRO A 58 -5.73 3.79 14.56
C PRO A 58 -4.81 2.69 15.08
N ARG A 59 -5.27 1.83 16.00
CA ARG A 59 -4.53 0.66 16.48
C ARG A 59 -4.63 -0.54 15.53
N LYS A 60 -5.53 -0.49 14.54
CA LYS A 60 -5.81 -1.60 13.62
C LYS A 60 -5.51 -1.25 12.17
N LYS A 61 -4.42 -0.53 11.91
CA LYS A 61 -4.05 -0.09 10.54
C LYS A 61 -3.80 -1.24 9.55
N LEU A 62 -3.55 -2.46 10.04
CA LEU A 62 -3.45 -3.65 9.19
C LEU A 62 -4.82 -4.27 8.84
N ASP A 63 -5.92 -3.76 9.41
CA ASP A 63 -7.25 -3.93 8.86
C ASP A 63 -7.44 -2.83 7.81
N TYR A 64 -7.38 -3.17 6.53
CA TYR A 64 -7.45 -2.17 5.47
C TYR A 64 -8.07 -2.74 4.20
N THR A 65 -8.54 -1.83 3.34
CA THR A 65 -8.81 -2.14 1.94
C THR A 65 -7.85 -1.38 1.04
N ALA A 66 -7.53 -1.94 -0.12
CA ALA A 66 -6.80 -1.20 -1.14
C ALA A 66 -7.35 -1.49 -2.54
N VAL A 67 -7.29 -0.50 -3.41
CA VAL A 67 -7.68 -0.62 -4.83
C VAL A 67 -6.51 -0.24 -5.70
N SER A 68 -6.21 -1.08 -6.68
CA SER A 68 -5.19 -0.82 -7.69
C SER A 68 -5.86 -0.49 -9.02
N THR A 69 -5.46 0.61 -9.64
CA THR A 69 -5.95 1.04 -10.95
C THR A 69 -4.79 1.26 -11.92
N PHE A 70 -5.03 0.98 -13.21
CA PHE A 70 -4.12 1.27 -14.30
C PHE A 70 -4.87 2.00 -15.41
N ASN A 71 -4.43 3.20 -15.76
CA ASN A 71 -5.12 4.11 -16.68
C ASN A 71 -6.62 4.23 -16.35
N ASP A 72 -6.91 4.48 -15.07
CA ASP A 72 -8.25 4.64 -14.50
C ASP A 72 -9.16 3.41 -14.54
N ARG A 73 -8.66 2.27 -15.04
CA ARG A 73 -9.33 0.96 -14.95
C ARG A 73 -8.87 0.22 -13.70
N GLU A 74 -9.82 -0.30 -12.93
CA GLU A 74 -9.51 -1.17 -11.79
C GLU A 74 -8.85 -2.47 -12.27
N LEU A 75 -7.71 -2.79 -11.65
CA LEU A 75 -6.99 -4.05 -11.87
C LEU A 75 -7.27 -5.07 -10.77
N GLY A 76 -7.62 -4.58 -9.58
CA GLY A 76 -7.91 -5.45 -8.46
C GLY A 76 -8.02 -4.70 -7.15
N SER A 77 -8.53 -5.44 -6.17
CA SER A 77 -8.73 -4.93 -4.83
C SER A 77 -8.23 -5.92 -3.78
N VAL A 78 -7.93 -5.38 -2.61
CA VAL A 78 -7.44 -6.12 -1.47
C VAL A 78 -8.30 -5.77 -0.27
N ARG A 79 -8.58 -6.77 0.55
CA ARG A 79 -9.12 -6.59 1.91
C ARG A 79 -8.31 -7.42 2.87
N GLN A 80 -7.78 -6.79 3.91
CA GLN A 80 -7.12 -7.47 5.02
C GLN A 80 -7.89 -7.23 6.32
N THR A 81 -7.98 -8.26 7.14
CA THR A 81 -8.49 -8.20 8.51
C THR A 81 -7.62 -9.05 9.42
N CYS A 82 -7.26 -8.54 10.59
CA CYS A 82 -6.35 -9.19 11.51
C CYS A 82 -6.95 -9.44 12.90
N ASP A 83 -6.46 -10.50 13.53
CA ASP A 83 -6.49 -10.71 14.96
C ASP A 83 -5.27 -10.01 15.58
N TYR A 84 -5.48 -9.36 16.72
CA TYR A 84 -4.46 -8.60 17.43
C TYR A 84 -4.25 -9.15 18.83
N ASP A 85 -3.02 -9.05 19.35
CA ASP A 85 -2.74 -9.35 20.75
C ASP A 85 -3.00 -8.14 21.67
N SER A 86 -2.63 -8.25 22.95
CA SER A 86 -2.85 -7.21 23.95
C SER A 86 -2.05 -5.93 23.74
N HIS A 87 -1.10 -5.91 22.80
CA HIS A 87 -0.29 -4.74 22.45
C HIS A 87 -0.72 -4.15 21.10
N ASP A 88 -1.91 -4.53 20.61
CA ASP A 88 -2.42 -4.13 19.31
C ASP A 88 -1.52 -4.56 18.14
N ASN A 89 -0.72 -5.63 18.32
CA ASN A 89 0.08 -6.18 17.25
C ASN A 89 -0.66 -7.29 16.51
N PRO A 90 -0.63 -7.32 15.17
CA PRO A 90 -1.37 -8.29 14.37
C PRO A 90 -0.72 -9.67 14.43
N VAL A 91 -1.35 -10.64 15.09
CA VAL A 91 -0.82 -12.01 15.23
C VAL A 91 -1.24 -12.93 14.08
N LYS A 92 -2.37 -12.64 13.45
CA LYS A 92 -2.90 -13.38 12.31
C LYS A 92 -3.72 -12.44 11.43
N CYS A 93 -3.55 -12.48 10.13
CA CYS A 93 -4.40 -11.75 9.19
C CYS A 93 -4.96 -12.68 8.12
N GLU A 94 -6.20 -12.42 7.72
CA GLU A 94 -6.78 -12.96 6.50
C GLU A 94 -6.73 -11.87 5.43
N LEU A 95 -6.14 -12.20 4.29
CA LEU A 95 -5.93 -11.32 3.16
C LEU A 95 -6.68 -11.89 1.96
N GLN A 96 -7.68 -11.14 1.48
CA GLN A 96 -8.36 -11.40 0.23
C GLN A 96 -7.77 -10.49 -0.86
N VAL A 97 -7.44 -11.09 -2.00
CA VAL A 97 -6.98 -10.38 -3.20
C VAL A 97 -7.91 -10.75 -4.35
N ILE A 98 -8.50 -9.75 -4.99
CA ILE A 98 -9.34 -9.90 -6.18
C ILE A 98 -8.56 -9.35 -7.38
N ASP A 99 -8.33 -10.20 -8.37
CA ASP A 99 -7.73 -9.84 -9.65
C ASP A 99 -8.84 -9.65 -10.70
N GLU A 100 -9.13 -8.38 -11.00
CA GLU A 100 -10.15 -7.93 -11.96
C GLU A 100 -9.58 -7.81 -13.39
N SER A 101 -8.29 -8.11 -13.58
CA SER A 101 -7.65 -8.04 -14.90
C SER A 101 -7.95 -9.26 -15.78
N VAL A 102 -8.46 -10.35 -15.20
CA VAL A 102 -8.77 -11.63 -15.85
C VAL A 102 -10.28 -11.91 -15.87
N GLN A 103 -10.74 -12.79 -16.77
CA GLN A 103 -12.14 -13.17 -16.87
C GLN A 103 -12.33 -14.70 -16.78
N PRO A 104 -13.10 -15.22 -15.81
CA PRO A 104 -13.75 -14.48 -14.70
C PRO A 104 -12.72 -13.90 -13.71
N PRO A 105 -13.09 -12.88 -12.90
CA PRO A 105 -12.22 -12.36 -11.85
C PRO A 105 -11.73 -13.46 -10.91
N LEU A 106 -10.46 -13.41 -10.53
CA LEU A 106 -9.85 -14.43 -9.67
C LEU A 106 -9.72 -13.91 -8.24
N THR A 107 -10.35 -14.60 -7.30
CA THR A 107 -10.17 -14.31 -5.86
C THR A 107 -9.17 -15.29 -5.23
N ARG A 108 -8.17 -14.75 -4.54
CA ARG A 108 -7.22 -15.52 -3.73
C ARG A 108 -7.35 -15.13 -2.26
N HIS A 109 -7.21 -16.12 -1.39
CA HIS A 109 -7.21 -15.94 0.05
C HIS A 109 -5.88 -16.40 0.61
N TYR A 110 -5.29 -15.58 1.47
CA TYR A 110 -4.05 -15.86 2.15
C TYR A 110 -4.23 -15.65 3.64
N THR A 111 -3.57 -16.49 4.42
CA THR A 111 -3.46 -16.31 5.86
C THR A 111 -2.03 -15.93 6.20
N ILE A 112 -1.86 -14.76 6.81
CA ILE A 112 -0.58 -14.27 7.33
C ILE A 112 -0.55 -14.60 8.82
N LYS A 113 0.53 -15.23 9.31
CA LYS A 113 0.73 -15.50 10.74
C LYS A 113 2.03 -14.86 11.17
N ASN A 114 1.97 -14.06 12.22
CA ASN A 114 3.14 -13.38 12.77
C ASN A 114 3.55 -14.04 14.09
N SER A 115 4.86 -14.09 14.33
CA SER A 115 5.45 -14.46 15.62
C SER A 115 6.14 -13.20 16.16
N ILE A 116 5.77 -12.80 17.38
CA ILE A 116 6.16 -11.53 17.96
C ILE A 116 6.81 -11.79 19.31
N GLU A 117 8.03 -11.29 19.48
CA GLU A 117 8.76 -11.33 20.73
C GLU A 117 8.78 -9.93 21.34
N TYR A 118 8.60 -9.87 22.66
CA TYR A 118 8.62 -8.63 23.44
C TYR A 118 9.87 -8.63 24.33
N TYR A 119 10.60 -7.51 24.32
CA TYR A 119 11.85 -7.33 25.06
C TYR A 119 11.69 -6.31 26.18
#